data_AF-A0A0W8G752-F1
#
_entry.id   AF-A0A0W8G752-F1
#
_cell.length_a   1.000
_cell.length_b   1.000
_cell.length_c   1.000
_cell.angle_alpha   90.00
_cell.angle_beta   90.00
_cell.angle_gamma   90.00
#
_symmetry.space_group_name_H-M   'P 1'
#
loop_
_entity.id
_entity.type
_entity.pdbx_description
1 polymer ?
#
loop_
_entity_poly.entity_id
_entity_poly.type
_entity_poly.pdbx_seq_one_letter_code
_entity_poly.pdbx_strand_id
1 'polypeptide(L)'
;MISLGTAVFWLALYVAVFFAYYRYYFRPRLYLLMLDEESYLDYYLAKLPHMRNRPGERQGMVEFLIDKRCAFVRENRIFMAAATILVILGLAFSAN
;
A
#
# COMPACT_ATOMS: atom_id res chain seq x y z
N MET A 1 2.99 8.29 34.42
CA MET A 1 2.85 9.50 33.59
C MET A 1 3.78 9.33 32.40
N ILE A 2 3.26 9.22 31.18
CA ILE A 2 4.10 9.13 29.98
C ILE A 2 4.85 10.47 29.86
N SER A 3 6.19 10.42 29.80
CA SER A 3 6.96 11.65 29.61
C SER A 3 6.65 12.25 28.24
N LEU A 4 6.58 13.57 28.15
CA LEU A 4 6.37 14.25 26.86
C LEU A 4 7.41 13.79 25.81
N GLY A 5 8.64 13.52 26.24
CA GLY A 5 9.73 13.02 25.40
C GLY A 5 9.46 11.64 24.80
N THR A 6 8.92 10.69 25.57
CA THR A 6 8.60 9.34 25.07
C THR A 6 7.42 9.36 24.09
N ALA A 7 6.40 10.19 24.35
CA ALA A 7 5.30 10.37 23.41
C ALA A 7 5.77 10.98 22.08
N VAL A 8 6.62 12.01 22.13
CA VAL A 8 7.19 12.65 20.93
C VAL A 8 8.09 11.68 20.15
N PHE A 9 8.88 10.85 20.85
CA PHE A 9 9.73 9.84 20.20
C PHE A 9 8.91 8.82 19.40
N TRP A 10 7.87 8.23 20.00
CA TRP A 10 7.02 7.25 19.31
C TRP A 10 6.27 7.86 18.13
N LEU A 11 5.82 9.12 18.26
CA LEU A 11 5.21 9.86 17.15
C LEU A 11 6.22 10.09 16.01
N ALA A 12 7.43 10.56 16.34
CA ALA A 12 8.48 10.82 15.34
C ALA A 12 8.90 9.52 14.63
N LEU A 13 9.02 8.41 15.36
CA LEU A 13 9.31 7.10 14.80
C LEU A 13 8.18 6.63 13.86
N TYR A 14 6.92 6.79 14.27
CA TYR A 14 5.77 6.47 13.41
C TYR A 14 5.80 7.28 12.11
N VAL A 15 6.01 8.59 12.20
CA VAL A 15 6.09 9.47 11.03
C VAL A 15 7.26 9.06 10.12
N ALA A 16 8.43 8.73 10.68
CA ALA A 16 9.59 8.29 9.90
C ALA A 16 9.34 6.97 9.17
N VAL A 17 8.77 5.97 9.86
CA VAL A 17 8.42 4.66 9.27
C VAL A 17 7.34 4.83 8.20
N PHE A 18 6.32 5.62 8.48
CA PHE A 18 5.26 5.93 7.52
C PHE A 18 5.83 6.67 6.30
N PHE A 19 6.72 7.64 6.49
CA PHE A 19 7.33 8.39 5.40
C PHE A 19 8.23 7.52 4.54
N ALA A 20 9.04 6.65 5.15
CA ALA A 20 9.85 5.67 4.42
C ALA A 20 8.96 4.72 3.60
N TYR A 21 7.91 4.17 4.21
CA TYR A 21 6.94 3.33 3.51
C TYR A 21 6.26 4.07 2.35
N TYR A 22 5.83 5.31 2.59
CA TYR A 22 5.22 6.15 1.58
C TYR A 22 6.17 6.41 0.41
N ARG A 23 7.43 6.75 0.69
CA ARG A 23 8.43 7.12 -0.32
C ARG A 23 8.84 5.93 -1.20
N TYR A 24 9.09 4.77 -0.58
CA TYR A 24 9.68 3.62 -1.26
C TYR A 24 8.67 2.60 -1.76
N TYR A 25 7.52 2.44 -1.09
CA TYR A 25 6.52 1.43 -1.44
C TYR A 25 5.25 2.03 -2.07
N PHE A 26 4.68 3.06 -1.42
CA PHE A 26 3.38 3.60 -1.82
C PHE A 26 3.46 4.53 -3.04
N ARG A 27 4.36 5.51 -3.03
CA ARG A 27 4.49 6.53 -4.08
C ARG A 27 4.71 5.95 -5.48
N PRO A 28 5.58 4.94 -5.67
CA PRO A 28 5.75 4.32 -6.99
C PRO A 28 4.54 3.50 -7.41
N ARG A 29 3.58 3.23 -6.53
CA ARG A 29 2.39 2.38 -6.79
C ARG A 29 1.09 3.16 -6.65
N LEU A 30 1.16 4.47 -6.39
CA LEU A 30 0.02 5.33 -6.13
C LEU A 30 -0.92 5.42 -7.36
N TYR A 31 -0.38 5.25 -8.56
CA TYR A 31 -1.16 5.17 -9.79
C TYR A 31 -2.14 3.99 -9.82
N LEU A 32 -1.88 2.88 -9.09
CA LEU A 32 -2.81 1.74 -8.96
C LEU A 32 -4.12 2.13 -8.24
N LEU A 33 -4.06 3.18 -7.42
CA LEU A 33 -5.19 3.70 -6.65
C LEU A 33 -5.87 4.88 -7.34
N MET A 34 -5.13 5.67 -8.12
CA MET A 34 -5.66 6.87 -8.79
C MET A 34 -6.33 6.60 -10.13
N LEU A 35 -5.95 5.54 -10.82
CA LEU A 35 -6.63 5.13 -12.05
C LEU A 35 -7.91 4.37 -11.70
N ASP A 36 -8.99 4.73 -12.40
CA ASP A 36 -10.18 3.90 -12.45
C ASP A 36 -9.82 2.50 -12.99
N GLU A 37 -10.59 1.48 -12.61
CA GLU A 37 -10.24 0.10 -12.92
C GLU A 37 -10.09 -0.16 -14.42
N GLU A 38 -11.00 0.40 -15.22
CA GLU A 38 -10.92 0.35 -16.69
C GLU A 38 -9.67 1.07 -17.21
N SER A 39 -9.38 2.26 -16.68
CA SER A 39 -8.22 3.06 -17.11
C SER A 39 -6.89 2.38 -16.75
N TYR A 40 -6.84 1.69 -15.62
CA TYR A 40 -5.68 0.90 -15.18
C TYR A 40 -5.46 -0.31 -16.09
N LEU A 41 -6.53 -1.05 -16.40
CA LEU A 41 -6.47 -2.19 -17.30
C LEU A 41 -6.06 -1.75 -18.70
N ASP A 42 -6.66 -0.70 -19.25
CA ASP A 42 -6.32 -0.17 -20.57
C ASP A 42 -4.87 0.30 -20.66
N TYR A 43 -4.35 0.98 -19.62
CA TYR A 43 -2.95 1.39 -19.58
C TYR A 43 -1.98 0.20 -19.65
N TYR A 44 -2.29 -0.89 -18.94
CA TYR A 44 -1.44 -2.09 -18.94
C TYR A 44 -1.62 -2.94 -20.19
N LEU A 45 -2.86 -3.08 -20.68
CA LEU A 45 -3.18 -3.81 -21.90
C LEU A 45 -2.61 -3.10 -23.14
N ALA A 46 -2.56 -1.77 -23.15
CA ALA A 46 -1.91 -1.00 -24.21
C ALA A 46 -0.40 -1.28 -24.32
N LYS A 47 0.27 -1.64 -23.22
CA LYS A 47 1.69 -2.06 -23.21
C LYS A 47 1.90 -3.50 -23.68
N LEU A 48 0.82 -4.27 -23.86
CA LEU A 48 0.85 -5.68 -24.26
C LEU A 48 0.12 -5.90 -25.59
N PRO A 49 0.56 -5.27 -26.71
CA PRO A 49 -0.15 -5.32 -27.98
C PRO A 49 -0.22 -6.75 -28.56
N HIS A 50 0.72 -7.62 -28.21
CA HIS A 50 0.77 -9.02 -28.65
C HIS A 50 -0.37 -9.88 -28.07
N MET A 51 -0.99 -9.47 -26.95
CA MET A 51 -2.14 -10.18 -26.37
C MET A 51 -3.46 -9.86 -27.05
N ARG A 52 -3.50 -8.89 -27.98
CA ARG A 52 -4.73 -8.49 -28.68
C ARG A 52 -5.36 -9.62 -29.48
N ASN A 53 -4.55 -10.57 -29.96
CA ASN A 53 -4.98 -11.72 -30.76
C ASN A 53 -5.26 -12.98 -29.93
N ARG A 54 -5.18 -12.91 -28.60
CA ARG A 54 -5.31 -14.05 -27.68
C ARG A 54 -6.32 -13.74 -26.56
N PRO A 55 -7.63 -13.83 -26.84
CA PRO A 55 -8.67 -13.38 -25.90
C PRO A 55 -8.64 -14.14 -24.56
N GLY A 56 -8.34 -15.44 -24.56
CA GLY A 56 -8.24 -16.23 -23.32
C GLY A 56 -7.07 -15.81 -22.42
N GLU A 57 -5.87 -15.60 -22.98
CA GLU A 57 -4.70 -15.11 -22.23
C GLU A 57 -4.93 -13.68 -21.73
N ARG A 58 -5.61 -12.84 -22.51
CA ARG A 58 -5.96 -11.47 -22.13
C ARG A 58 -6.88 -11.45 -20.92
N GLN A 59 -7.88 -12.34 -20.85
CA GLN A 59 -8.80 -12.41 -19.72
C GLN A 59 -8.09 -12.84 -18.43
N GLY A 60 -7.19 -13.83 -18.50
CA GLY A 60 -6.35 -14.21 -17.35
C GLY A 60 -5.41 -13.09 -16.89
N MET A 61 -4.90 -12.26 -17.82
CA MET A 61 -4.08 -11.10 -17.48
C MET A 61 -4.90 -10.00 -16.79
N VAL A 62 -6.15 -9.78 -17.21
CA VAL A 62 -7.08 -8.85 -16.56
C VAL A 62 -7.33 -9.28 -15.11
N GLU A 63 -7.67 -10.56 -14.90
CA GLU A 63 -7.89 -11.11 -13.55
C GLU A 63 -6.65 -10.96 -12.66
N PHE A 64 -5.47 -11.27 -13.20
CA PHE A 64 -4.20 -11.09 -12.49
C PHE A 64 -3.91 -9.62 -12.12
N LEU A 65 -4.22 -8.68 -13.01
CA LEU A 65 -4.01 -7.25 -12.76
C LEU A 65 -4.96 -6.71 -11.69
N ILE A 66 -6.21 -7.18 -11.68
CA ILE A 66 -7.21 -6.85 -10.65
C ILE A 66 -6.77 -7.44 -9.29
N ASP A 67 -6.37 -8.72 -9.25
CA ASP A 67 -5.90 -9.36 -8.03
C ASP A 67 -4.69 -8.63 -7.44
N LYS A 68 -3.73 -8.21 -8.26
CA LYS A 68 -2.60 -7.36 -7.81
C LYS A 68 -3.05 -6.05 -7.19
N ARG A 69 -4.06 -5.39 -7.76
CA ARG A 69 -4.61 -4.15 -7.21
C ARG A 69 -5.28 -4.40 -5.86
N CYS A 70 -6.11 -5.44 -5.76
CA CYS A 70 -6.75 -5.85 -4.51
C CYS A 70 -5.74 -6.22 -3.42
N ALA A 71 -4.72 -7.01 -3.77
CA ALA A 71 -3.62 -7.38 -2.88
C ALA A 71 -2.88 -6.13 -2.38
N PHE A 72 -2.55 -5.19 -3.27
CA PHE A 72 -1.92 -3.93 -2.88
C PHE A 72 -2.77 -3.13 -1.88
N VAL A 73 -4.07 -2.96 -2.12
CA VAL A 73 -4.96 -2.26 -1.19
C VAL A 73 -5.02 -2.97 0.16
N ARG A 74 -5.13 -4.31 0.16
CA ARG A 74 -5.18 -5.13 1.36
C ARG A 74 -3.89 -5.00 2.18
N GLU A 75 -2.73 -5.12 1.55
CA GLU A 75 -1.42 -4.98 2.18
C GLU A 75 -1.23 -3.59 2.80
N ASN A 76 -1.67 -2.53 2.11
CA ASN A 76 -1.61 -1.17 2.66
C ASN A 76 -2.48 -1.01 3.91
N ARG A 77 -3.69 -1.59 3.92
CA ARG A 77 -4.55 -1.59 5.10
C ARG A 77 -3.91 -2.34 6.27
N ILE A 78 -3.31 -3.51 6.00
CA ILE A 78 -2.60 -4.31 7.00
C ILE A 78 -1.40 -3.53 7.55
N PHE A 79 -0.63 -2.87 6.69
CA PHE A 79 0.51 -2.05 7.11
C PHE A 79 0.07 -0.91 8.03
N MET A 80 -0.98 -0.17 7.64
CA MET A 80 -1.52 0.92 8.47
C MET A 80 -2.02 0.41 9.82
N ALA A 81 -2.73 -0.71 9.83
CA ALA A 81 -3.21 -1.35 11.07
C ALA A 81 -2.04 -1.79 11.95
N ALA A 82 -1.05 -2.49 11.39
CA ALA A 82 0.11 -2.98 12.12
C ALA A 82 0.96 -1.83 12.68
N ALA A 83 1.20 -0.78 11.89
CA ALA A 83 1.94 0.41 12.32
C ALA A 83 1.21 1.13 13.48
N THR A 84 -0.12 1.23 13.40
CA THR A 84 -0.94 1.85 14.47
C THR A 84 -0.90 1.01 15.74
N ILE A 85 -1.04 -0.31 15.63
CA ILE A 85 -0.95 -1.24 16.78
C ILE A 85 0.43 -1.15 17.44
N LEU A 86 1.52 -1.10 16.65
CA LEU A 86 2.89 -0.95 17.15
C LEU A 86 3.07 0.33 17.97
N VAL A 87 2.50 1.45 17.51
CA VAL A 87 2.54 2.72 18.25
C VAL A 87 1.74 2.62 19.55
N ILE A 88 0.54 2.05 19.51
CA ILE A 88 -0.30 1.86 20.70
C ILE A 88 0.42 0.98 21.73
N LEU A 89 1.03 -0.13 21.29
CA LEU A 89 1.81 -1.02 22.15
C LEU A 89 3.04 -0.31 22.72
N GLY A 90 3.77 0.45 21.91
CA GLY A 90 4.93 1.22 22.35
C GLY A 90 4.58 2.27 23.41
N LEU A 91 3.43 2.94 23.24
CA LEU A 91 2.89 3.89 24.22
C LEU A 91 2.41 3.19 25.50
N ALA A 92 1.69 2.06 25.38
CA ALA A 92 1.21 1.29 26.53
C ALA A 92 2.37 0.73 27.36
N PHE A 93 3.42 0.25 26.71
CA PHE A 93 4.62 -0.27 27.40
C PHE A 93 5.45 0.85 28.03
N SER A 94 5.50 2.04 27.41
CA SER A 94 6.16 3.22 28.00
C SER A 94 5.37 3.88 29.13
N ALA A 95 4.11 3.48 29.33
CA ALA A 95 3.23 4.01 30.37
C ALA A 95 3.26 3.20 31.68
N ASN A 96 3.66 1.93 31.59
CA ASN A 96 4.00 1.05 32.72
C ASN A 96 5.44 1.29 33.19
#